data_AF-A0A158RZP6-F1
#
_entry.id   AF-A0A158RZP6-F1
#
_cell.length_a   1.000
_cell.length_b   1.000
_cell.length_c   1.000
_cell.angle_alpha   90.00
_cell.angle_beta   90.00
_cell.angle_gamma   90.00
#
_symmetry.space_group_name_H-M   'P 1'
#
loop_
_entity.id
_entity.type
_entity.pdbx_description
1 polymer ?
#
loop_
_entity_poly.entity_id
_entity_poly.type
_entity_poly.pdbx_seq_one_letter_code
_entity_poly.pdbx_strand_id
1 'polypeptide(L)'
;MTSNRVVRDPPSRCGRQWTNPPRSSVQWKRRSEVYGLAFHLLGGARPASHFLGAHDAAFPGTLLSVAMGSAHGQLMVSKLVRRLASQSF
;
A
#
# COMPACT_ATOMS: atom_id res chain seq x y z
N MET A 1 -14.17 -14.38 -49.36
CA MET A 1 -13.53 -13.17 -48.83
C MET A 1 -13.18 -13.42 -47.37
N THR A 2 -11.94 -13.83 -47.09
CA THR A 2 -11.45 -14.15 -45.74
C THR A 2 -10.86 -12.88 -45.11
N SER A 3 -11.53 -12.35 -44.10
CA SER A 3 -11.07 -11.19 -43.34
C SER A 3 -9.95 -11.61 -42.39
N ASN A 4 -8.72 -11.23 -42.72
CA ASN A 4 -7.55 -11.38 -41.87
C ASN A 4 -7.74 -10.50 -40.62
N ARG A 5 -8.25 -11.09 -39.53
CA ARG A 5 -8.10 -10.51 -38.19
C ARG A 5 -6.61 -10.52 -37.87
N VAL A 6 -6.00 -9.33 -37.90
CA VAL A 6 -4.68 -9.07 -37.33
C VAL A 6 -4.78 -9.41 -35.84
N VAL A 7 -4.34 -10.62 -35.48
CA VAL A 7 -4.10 -11.01 -34.10
C VAL A 7 -2.97 -10.10 -33.63
N ARG A 8 -3.31 -9.06 -32.86
CA ARG A 8 -2.30 -8.26 -32.16
C ARG A 8 -1.65 -9.17 -31.14
N ASP A 9 -0.38 -9.51 -31.35
CA ASP A 9 0.42 -10.22 -30.37
C ASP A 9 0.35 -9.52 -29.00
N PRO A 10 0.24 -10.27 -27.89
CA PRO A 10 0.33 -9.67 -26.57
C PRO A 10 1.70 -9.00 -26.40
N PRO A 11 1.78 -7.79 -25.81
CA PRO A 11 3.04 -7.08 -25.66
C PRO A 11 4.05 -7.93 -24.90
N SER A 12 5.24 -8.07 -25.48
CA SER A 12 6.36 -8.85 -24.98
C SER A 12 6.76 -8.42 -23.55
N ARG A 13 7.12 -9.40 -22.70
CA ARG A 13 7.50 -9.24 -21.28
C ARG A 13 8.86 -8.54 -21.07
N CYS A 14 9.13 -7.47 -21.79
CA CYS A 14 10.43 -6.77 -21.77
C CYS A 14 10.30 -5.34 -21.23
N GLY A 15 9.56 -5.20 -20.12
CA GLY A 15 9.53 -4.00 -19.31
C GLY A 15 8.95 -4.36 -17.96
N ARG A 16 9.54 -3.87 -16.85
CA ARG A 16 8.89 -3.93 -15.54
C ARG A 16 7.56 -3.17 -15.66
N GLN A 17 6.49 -3.90 -15.95
CA GLN A 17 5.14 -3.36 -15.87
C GLN A 17 5.00 -2.89 -14.43
N TRP A 18 4.75 -1.61 -14.24
CA TRP A 18 4.68 -1.02 -12.91
C TRP A 18 3.51 -1.70 -12.21
N THR A 19 3.81 -2.65 -11.32
CA THR A 19 2.84 -3.39 -10.51
C THR A 19 2.11 -2.51 -9.49
N ASN A 20 2.40 -1.20 -9.49
CA ASN A 20 1.72 -0.25 -8.65
C ASN A 20 0.35 0.04 -9.24
N PRO A 21 -0.73 -0.08 -8.45
CA PRO A 21 -2.06 0.26 -8.91
C PRO A 21 -2.10 1.74 -9.32
N PRO A 22 -2.94 2.11 -10.30
CA PRO A 22 -3.01 3.47 -10.81
C PRO A 22 -3.33 4.45 -9.67
N ARG A 23 -2.84 5.70 -9.77
CA ARG A 23 -3.01 6.72 -8.71
C ARG A 23 -4.48 7.03 -8.38
N SER A 24 -5.38 6.79 -9.33
CA SER A 24 -6.82 6.91 -9.16
C SER A 24 -7.46 5.79 -8.34
N SER A 25 -6.76 4.67 -8.15
CA SER A 25 -7.28 3.51 -7.43
C SER A 25 -7.44 3.80 -5.94
N VAL A 26 -8.46 3.18 -5.34
CA VAL A 26 -8.68 3.21 -3.88
C VAL A 26 -7.47 2.65 -3.14
N GLN A 27 -6.84 1.60 -3.68
CA GLN A 27 -5.63 1.02 -3.11
C GLN A 27 -4.49 2.05 -3.04
N TRP A 28 -4.22 2.77 -4.13
CA TRP A 28 -3.19 3.81 -4.11
C TRP A 28 -3.49 4.90 -3.07
N LYS A 29 -4.74 5.36 -3.00
CA LYS A 29 -5.17 6.39 -2.05
C LYS A 29 -4.95 5.93 -0.61
N ARG A 30 -5.44 4.74 -0.24
CA ARG A 30 -5.25 4.17 1.10
C ARG A 30 -3.79 4.01 1.46
N ARG A 31 -2.97 3.47 0.54
CA ARG A 31 -1.53 3.32 0.75
C ARG A 31 -0.88 4.66 1.06
N SER A 32 -1.22 5.69 0.29
CA SER A 32 -0.63 7.02 0.41
C SER A 32 -1.06 7.73 1.68
N GLU A 33 -2.33 7.59 2.07
CA GLU A 33 -2.85 8.15 3.33
C GLU A 33 -2.17 7.52 4.55
N VAL A 34 -2.09 6.19 4.60
CA VAL A 34 -1.49 5.46 5.73
C VAL A 34 0.01 5.72 5.80
N TYR A 35 0.69 5.68 4.65
CA TYR A 35 2.13 5.96 4.58
C TYR A 35 2.44 7.42 4.94
N GLY A 36 1.65 8.37 4.45
CA GLY A 36 1.80 9.79 4.78
C GLY A 36 1.60 10.05 6.27
N LEU A 37 0.57 9.43 6.87
CA LEU A 37 0.32 9.55 8.31
C LEU A 37 1.49 8.99 9.13
N ALA A 38 2.01 7.81 8.78
CA ALA A 38 3.19 7.24 9.43
C ALA A 38 4.46 8.09 9.21
N PHE A 39 4.66 8.62 8.01
CA PHE A 39 5.78 9.50 7.70
C PHE A 39 5.78 10.76 8.58
N HIS A 40 4.64 11.42 8.70
CA HIS A 40 4.54 12.66 9.48
C HIS A 40 4.62 12.43 10.98
N LEU A 41 4.03 11.34 11.50
CA LEU A 41 3.95 11.12 12.95
C LEU A 41 5.12 10.34 13.53
N LEU A 42 5.84 9.54 12.75
CA LEU A 42 6.94 8.70 13.24
C LEU A 42 8.33 9.25 12.89
N GLY A 43 8.43 10.46 12.32
CA GLY A 43 9.72 11.10 12.04
C GLY A 43 10.36 10.70 10.70
N GLY A 44 9.55 10.41 9.69
CA GLY A 44 9.99 10.29 8.30
C GLY A 44 9.96 8.87 7.72
N ALA A 45 10.64 8.69 6.58
CA ALA A 45 10.47 7.52 5.72
C ALA A 45 10.95 6.20 6.34
N ARG A 46 12.09 6.23 7.06
CA ARG A 46 12.68 5.03 7.67
C ARG A 46 11.79 4.45 8.78
N PRO A 47 11.40 5.23 9.82
CA PRO A 47 10.49 4.76 10.86
C PRO A 47 9.13 4.33 10.30
N ALA A 48 8.58 5.08 9.33
CA ALA A 48 7.30 4.74 8.70
C ALA A 48 7.34 3.39 7.97
N SER A 49 8.36 3.16 7.13
CA SER A 49 8.52 1.89 6.42
C SER A 49 8.76 0.72 7.38
N HIS A 50 9.54 0.92 8.43
CA HIS A 50 9.78 -0.10 9.45
C HIS A 50 8.49 -0.48 10.18
N PHE A 51 7.74 0.52 10.66
CA PHE A 51 6.46 0.30 11.35
C PHE A 51 5.44 -0.40 10.44
N LEU A 52 5.24 0.10 9.22
CA LEU A 52 4.25 -0.45 8.30
C LEU A 52 4.63 -1.83 7.74
N GLY A 53 5.93 -2.12 7.67
CA GLY A 53 6.47 -3.42 7.29
C GLY A 53 6.50 -4.43 8.43
N ALA A 54 6.23 -4.01 9.67
CA ALA A 54 6.25 -4.91 10.82
C ALA A 54 5.16 -5.98 10.71
N HIS A 55 5.54 -7.20 11.06
CA HIS A 55 4.62 -8.29 11.31
C HIS A 55 4.27 -8.33 12.80
N ASP A 56 2.97 -8.35 13.08
CA ASP A 56 2.43 -8.49 14.42
C ASP A 56 1.61 -9.78 14.43
N ALA A 57 1.78 -10.60 15.48
CA ALA A 57 1.04 -11.85 15.64
C ALA A 57 -0.48 -11.63 15.70
N ALA A 58 -0.92 -10.42 16.07
CA ALA A 58 -2.34 -10.05 16.08
C ALA A 58 -2.95 -9.90 14.67
N PHE A 59 -2.14 -9.84 13.62
CA PHE A 59 -2.61 -9.58 12.27
C PHE A 59 -2.11 -10.61 11.25
N PRO A 60 -2.92 -10.95 10.22
CA PRO A 60 -2.56 -11.95 9.21
C PRO A 60 -1.56 -11.43 8.15
N GLY A 61 -0.71 -10.47 8.49
CA GLY A 61 0.22 -9.85 7.54
C GLY A 61 0.96 -8.65 8.11
N THR A 62 1.56 -7.84 7.22
CA THR A 62 2.15 -6.56 7.63
C THR A 62 1.05 -5.57 7.96
N LEU A 63 1.34 -4.58 8.81
CA LEU A 63 0.39 -3.49 9.08
C LEU A 63 -0.04 -2.79 7.79
N LEU A 64 0.86 -2.65 6.82
CA LEU A 64 0.50 -2.13 5.49
C LEU A 64 -0.50 -3.04 4.77
N SER A 65 -0.30 -4.36 4.78
CA SER A 65 -1.23 -5.31 4.15
C SER A 65 -2.63 -5.23 4.76
N VAL A 66 -2.69 -5.14 6.10
CA VAL A 66 -3.95 -4.98 6.85
C VAL A 66 -4.65 -3.67 6.47
N ALA A 67 -3.90 -2.57 6.41
CA ALA A 67 -4.43 -1.26 6.04
C ALA A 67 -5.01 -1.26 4.62
N MET A 68 -4.41 -2.03 3.72
CA MET A 68 -4.81 -2.12 2.32
C MET A 68 -6.01 -3.05 2.10
N GLY A 69 -6.15 -4.09 2.93
CA GLY A 69 -7.20 -5.11 2.78
C GLY A 69 -8.62 -4.60 3.03
N SER A 70 -8.82 -3.63 3.93
CA SER A 70 -10.16 -3.10 4.24
C SER A 70 -10.13 -1.68 4.81
N ALA A 71 -11.27 -0.99 4.77
CA ALA A 71 -11.42 0.32 5.43
C ALA A 71 -11.23 0.23 6.95
N HIS A 72 -11.69 -0.87 7.55
CA HIS A 72 -11.50 -1.13 8.97
C HIS A 72 -10.01 -1.29 9.32
N GLY A 73 -9.27 -2.07 8.53
CA GLY A 73 -7.83 -2.24 8.69
C GLY A 73 -7.07 -0.92 8.57
N GLN A 74 -7.46 -0.06 7.63
CA GLN A 74 -6.90 1.29 7.48
C GLN A 74 -7.10 2.14 8.76
N LEU A 75 -8.29 2.12 9.34
CA LEU A 75 -8.59 2.85 10.57
C LEU A 75 -7.80 2.30 11.77
N MET A 76 -7.70 0.98 11.90
CA MET A 76 -6.92 0.34 12.96
C MET A 76 -5.45 0.74 12.90
N VAL A 77 -4.83 0.64 11.72
CA VAL A 77 -3.42 0.99 11.55
C VAL A 77 -3.19 2.49 11.78
N SER A 78 -4.10 3.34 11.30
CA SER A 78 -4.04 4.78 11.57
C SER A 78 -4.13 5.11 13.07
N LYS A 79 -4.97 4.38 13.81
CA LYS A 79 -5.08 4.51 15.27
C LYS A 79 -3.80 4.06 15.98
N LEU A 80 -3.18 2.96 15.53
CA LEU A 80 -1.92 2.47 16.09
C LEU A 80 -0.77 3.48 15.89
N VAL A 81 -0.64 4.06 14.70
CA VAL A 81 0.37 5.09 14.44
C VAL A 81 0.19 6.30 15.37
N ARG A 82 -1.05 6.79 15.51
CA ARG A 82 -1.33 7.92 16.42
C ARG A 82 -1.02 7.58 17.87
N ARG A 83 -1.36 6.37 18.32
CA ARG A 83 -1.03 5.91 19.68
C ARG A 83 0.47 5.88 19.91
N LEU A 84 1.25 5.33 18.97
CA LEU A 84 2.70 5.27 19.08
C LEU A 84 3.32 6.68 19.13
N ALA A 85 2.86 7.57 18.26
CA ALA A 85 3.31 8.97 18.25
C ALA A 85 2.96 9.69 19.56
N SER A 86 1.81 9.41 20.18
CA SER A 86 1.42 10.00 21.46
C SER A 86 2.18 9.45 22.68
N GLN A 87 2.81 8.28 22.56
CA GLN A 87 3.60 7.65 23.64
C GLN A 87 5.07 8.08 23.64
N SER A 88 5.51 8.80 22.61
CA SER A 88 6.91 9.22 22.44
C SER A 88 7.21 10.53 23.20
N PHE A 89 6.81 10.61 24.47
CA PHE A 89 7.06 11.72 25.39
C PHE A 89 7.82 11.25 26.63
#